data_AF-A0A359KHG6-F1
#
_entry.id   AF-A0A359KHG6-F1
#
_cell.length_a   1.000
_cell.length_b   1.000
_cell.length_c   1.000
_cell.angle_alpha   90.00
_cell.angle_beta   90.00
_cell.angle_gamma   90.00
#
_symmetry.space_group_name_H-M   'P 1'
#
loop_
_entity.id
_entity.type
_entity.pdbx_description
1 polymer ?
#
loop_
_entity_poly.entity_id
_entity_poly.type
_entity_poly.pdbx_seq_one_letter_code
_entity_poly.pdbx_strand_id
1 'polypeptide(L)'
;MLIDHPTLSDEDRTPSAAIAETAEDGLTLREQHGRGGTEVGVRRAEQLMARTPLSDRDIKSMYSYFARHAVDKHGRYWADPIKPSAGYIAWRLWGGDEARDWINSLRARLREVGI
;
A
#
# COMPACT_ATOMS: atom_id res chain seq x y z
N MET A 1 0.67 -18.67 32.22
CA MET A 1 0.47 -18.96 30.78
C MET A 1 0.81 -17.67 30.05
N LEU A 2 2.04 -17.54 29.54
CA LEU A 2 2.41 -16.43 28.68
C LEU A 2 1.73 -16.71 27.34
N ILE A 3 0.65 -15.99 27.05
CA ILE A 3 0.17 -15.93 25.67
C ILE A 3 1.23 -15.11 24.95
N ASP A 4 2.07 -15.77 24.15
CA ASP A 4 2.93 -15.08 23.18
C ASP A 4 2.00 -14.25 22.30
N HIS A 5 1.95 -12.95 22.56
CA HIS A 5 1.28 -12.02 21.67
C HIS A 5 2.19 -11.92 20.44
N PRO A 6 1.76 -12.34 19.25
CA PRO A 6 2.64 -12.35 18.10
C PRO A 6 3.00 -10.91 17.72
N THR A 7 4.18 -10.47 18.12
CA THR A 7 4.77 -9.24 17.61
C THR A 7 5.10 -9.44 16.13
N LEU A 8 4.75 -8.47 15.29
CA LEU A 8 5.09 -8.52 13.86
C LEU A 8 6.62 -8.49 13.70
N SER A 9 7.19 -9.49 13.03
CA SER A 9 8.62 -9.53 12.70
C SER A 9 8.97 -8.55 11.58
N ASP A 10 10.26 -8.25 11.39
CA ASP A 10 10.71 -7.46 10.24
C ASP A 10 10.39 -8.14 8.91
N GLU A 11 10.40 -9.47 8.87
CA GLU A 11 10.00 -10.25 7.69
C GLU A 11 8.51 -10.06 7.38
N ASP A 12 7.63 -10.13 8.39
CA ASP A 12 6.19 -9.85 8.23
C ASP A 12 5.95 -8.43 7.68
N ARG A 13 6.79 -7.48 8.10
CA ARG A 13 6.71 -6.05 7.78
C ARG A 13 7.40 -5.68 6.46
N THR A 14 8.09 -6.62 5.84
CA THR A 14 8.79 -6.39 4.58
C THR A 14 7.86 -6.69 3.40
N PRO A 15 7.66 -5.74 2.47
CA PRO A 15 6.77 -5.97 1.34
C PRO A 15 7.34 -7.03 0.39
N SER A 16 6.44 -7.81 -0.22
CA SER A 16 6.80 -8.80 -1.22
C SER A 16 7.32 -8.15 -2.50
N ALA A 17 7.96 -8.95 -3.36
CA ALA A 17 8.40 -8.48 -4.67
C ALA A 17 7.24 -7.96 -5.53
N ALA A 18 6.07 -8.60 -5.49
CA ALA A 18 4.88 -8.17 -6.23
C ALA A 18 4.36 -6.79 -5.77
N ILE A 19 4.43 -6.49 -4.47
CA ILE A 19 4.07 -5.17 -3.93
C ILE A 19 5.06 -4.10 -4.42
N ALA A 20 6.36 -4.43 -4.42
CA ALA A 20 7.40 -3.53 -4.90
C ALA A 20 7.24 -3.21 -6.40
N GLU A 21 7.02 -4.23 -7.23
CA GLU A 21 6.77 -4.08 -8.68
C GLU A 21 5.51 -3.24 -8.95
N THR A 22 4.44 -3.46 -8.18
CA THR A 22 3.21 -2.66 -8.31
C THR A 22 3.43 -1.18 -7.97
N ALA A 23 4.25 -0.91 -6.96
CA ALA A 23 4.62 0.45 -6.56
C ALA A 23 5.50 1.14 -7.62
N GLU A 24 6.47 0.42 -8.18
CA GLU A 24 7.31 0.88 -9.29
C GLU A 24 6.48 1.27 -10.49
N ASP A 25 5.59 0.39 -10.93
CA ASP A 25 4.67 0.68 -12.02
C ASP A 25 3.79 1.91 -11.73
N GLY A 26 3.39 2.11 -10.47
CA GLY A 26 2.65 3.30 -10.04
C GLY A 26 3.44 4.59 -10.30
N LEU A 27 4.75 4.57 -10.02
CA LEU A 27 5.64 5.70 -10.31
C LEU A 27 5.77 5.93 -11.82
N THR A 28 5.96 4.85 -12.60
CA THR A 28 6.02 4.94 -14.07
C THR A 28 4.74 5.53 -14.65
N LEU A 29 3.57 5.06 -14.22
CA LEU A 29 2.28 5.62 -14.67
C LEU A 29 2.13 7.10 -14.26
N ARG A 30 2.57 7.46 -13.06
CA ARG A 30 2.54 8.84 -12.57
C ARG A 30 3.44 9.74 -13.41
N GLU A 31 4.63 9.28 -13.76
CA GLU A 31 5.56 9.99 -14.65
C GLU A 31 4.94 10.20 -16.04
N GLN A 32 4.36 9.14 -16.62
CA GLN A 32 3.74 9.18 -17.94
C GLN A 32 2.52 10.11 -18.01
N HIS A 33 1.68 10.13 -16.98
CA HIS A 33 0.40 10.86 -17.02
C HIS A 33 0.39 12.18 -16.22
N GLY A 34 1.43 12.47 -15.46
CA GLY A 34 1.55 13.70 -14.66
C GLY A 34 0.51 13.84 -13.55
N ARG A 35 -0.09 12.72 -13.09
CA ARG A 35 -1.17 12.72 -12.08
C ARG A 35 -1.17 11.42 -11.27
N GLY A 36 -1.86 11.45 -10.14
CA GLY A 36 -2.02 10.29 -9.25
C GLY A 36 -1.18 10.43 -7.98
N GLY A 37 -1.85 10.48 -6.83
CA GLY A 37 -1.22 10.62 -5.53
C GLY A 37 -0.60 12.00 -5.27
N THR A 38 -0.21 12.22 -4.01
CA THR A 38 0.63 13.35 -3.59
C THR A 38 2.08 12.87 -3.40
N GLU A 39 2.99 13.76 -3.00
CA GLU A 39 4.35 13.39 -2.59
C GLU A 39 4.40 12.31 -1.50
N VAL A 40 3.35 12.19 -0.68
CA VAL A 40 3.23 11.10 0.31
C VAL A 40 3.09 9.75 -0.38
N GLY A 41 2.32 9.68 -1.47
CA GLY A 41 2.18 8.46 -2.26
C GLY A 41 3.45 8.09 -3.01
N VAL A 42 4.17 9.08 -3.55
CA VAL A 42 5.48 8.89 -4.20
C VAL A 42 6.48 8.27 -3.22
N ARG A 43 6.64 8.89 -2.04
CA ARG A 43 7.53 8.36 -0.98
C ARG A 43 7.13 6.99 -0.49
N ARG A 44 5.82 6.69 -0.43
CA ARG A 44 5.33 5.35 -0.10
C ARG A 44 5.77 4.34 -1.15
N ALA A 45 5.63 4.66 -2.43
CA ALA A 45 6.06 3.79 -3.52
C ALA A 45 7.56 3.49 -3.43
N GLU A 46 8.39 4.52 -3.23
CA GLU A 46 9.84 4.38 -3.03
C GLU A 46 10.18 3.47 -1.84
N GLN A 47 9.49 3.63 -0.69
CA GLN A 47 9.69 2.77 0.48
C GLN A 47 9.33 1.31 0.20
N LEU A 48 8.22 1.07 -0.53
CA LEU A 48 7.77 -0.27 -0.90
C LEU A 48 8.73 -0.94 -1.88
N MET A 49 9.22 -0.19 -2.88
CA MET A 49 10.23 -0.65 -3.84
C MET A 49 11.54 -1.03 -3.16
N ALA A 50 11.98 -0.25 -2.18
CA ALA A 50 13.18 -0.54 -1.40
C ALA A 50 13.05 -1.81 -0.53
N ARG A 51 11.85 -2.38 -0.42
CA ARG A 51 11.54 -3.58 0.37
C ARG A 51 12.08 -3.49 1.79
N THR A 52 11.86 -2.33 2.40
CA THR A 52 12.24 -2.07 3.80
C THR A 52 11.07 -2.41 4.73
N PRO A 53 11.34 -2.92 5.95
CA PRO A 53 10.29 -3.18 6.93
C PRO A 53 9.47 -1.91 7.23
N LEU A 54 8.14 -2.06 7.25
CA LEU A 54 7.22 -0.99 7.63
C LEU A 54 7.11 -0.83 9.15
N SER A 55 7.03 0.43 9.58
CA SER A 55 6.69 0.77 10.96
C SER A 55 5.20 0.56 11.24
N ASP A 56 4.82 0.48 12.53
CA ASP A 56 3.40 0.43 12.93
C ASP A 56 2.61 1.65 12.42
N ARG A 57 3.26 2.81 12.38
CA ARG A 57 2.68 4.05 11.85
C ARG A 57 2.43 3.93 10.35
N ASP A 58 3.36 3.35 9.61
CA ASP A 58 3.20 3.09 8.19
C ASP A 58 2.04 2.15 7.92
N ILE A 59 1.96 1.03 8.65
CA ILE A 59 0.87 0.05 8.53
C ILE A 59 -0.49 0.73 8.80
N LYS A 60 -0.60 1.52 9.88
CA LYS A 60 -1.83 2.28 10.20
C LYS A 60 -2.18 3.31 9.13
N SER A 61 -1.16 3.97 8.55
CA SER A 61 -1.32 4.96 7.48
C SER A 61 -1.82 4.30 6.18
N MET A 62 -1.19 3.21 5.75
CA MET A 62 -1.59 2.44 4.57
C MET A 62 -2.99 1.86 4.73
N TYR A 63 -3.32 1.30 5.89
CA TYR A 63 -4.67 0.81 6.18
C TYR A 63 -5.72 1.92 6.01
N SER A 64 -5.45 3.09 6.59
CA SER A 64 -6.36 4.25 6.50
C SER A 64 -6.46 4.80 5.07
N TYR A 65 -5.39 4.72 4.28
CA TYR A 65 -5.42 5.06 2.86
C TYR A 65 -6.37 4.13 2.10
N PHE A 66 -6.15 2.82 2.18
CA PHE A 66 -6.96 1.85 1.44
C PHE A 66 -8.43 1.89 1.83
N ALA A 67 -8.74 2.07 3.11
CA ALA A 67 -10.12 2.17 3.58
C ALA A 67 -10.87 3.37 2.97
N ARG A 68 -10.22 4.53 2.85
CA ARG A 68 -10.83 5.74 2.27
C ARG A 68 -10.91 5.70 0.75
N HIS A 69 -9.94 5.05 0.11
CA HIS A 69 -9.79 5.06 -1.35
C HIS A 69 -10.36 3.82 -2.05
N ALA A 70 -10.89 2.84 -1.32
CA ALA A 70 -11.53 1.67 -1.91
C ALA A 70 -12.68 2.03 -2.87
N VAL A 71 -13.44 3.09 -2.55
CA VAL A 71 -14.56 3.57 -3.38
C VAL A 71 -14.09 4.12 -4.73
N ASP A 72 -12.84 4.59 -4.84
CA ASP A 72 -12.30 5.17 -6.08
C ASP A 72 -12.26 4.14 -7.22
N LYS A 73 -12.24 2.84 -6.88
CA LYS A 73 -12.30 1.70 -7.83
C LYS A 73 -13.53 1.70 -8.72
N HIS A 74 -14.63 2.29 -8.26
CA HIS A 74 -15.88 2.39 -9.01
C HIS A 74 -15.92 3.62 -9.92
N GLY A 75 -14.87 4.45 -9.89
CA GLY A 75 -14.73 5.62 -10.75
C GLY A 75 -14.50 5.25 -12.21
N ARG A 76 -14.79 6.21 -13.10
CA ARG A 76 -14.53 6.05 -14.54
C ARG A 76 -13.03 5.87 -14.81
N TYR A 77 -12.73 4.99 -15.77
CA TYR A 77 -11.37 4.72 -16.24
C TYR A 77 -10.42 4.18 -15.18
N TRP A 78 -10.92 3.46 -14.15
CA TRP A 78 -10.09 2.96 -13.04
C TRP A 78 -8.76 2.36 -13.55
N ALA A 79 -8.78 1.18 -14.15
CA ALA A 79 -7.60 0.52 -14.73
C ALA A 79 -7.63 0.56 -16.27
N ASP A 80 -8.02 1.70 -16.85
CA ASP A 80 -8.04 1.85 -18.31
C ASP A 80 -6.62 1.69 -18.88
N PRO A 81 -6.42 0.90 -19.96
CA PRO A 81 -5.09 0.57 -20.47
C PRO A 81 -4.37 1.75 -21.13
N ILE A 82 -5.08 2.82 -21.51
CA ILE A 82 -4.51 3.98 -22.21
C ILE A 82 -4.51 5.21 -21.30
N LYS A 83 -5.58 5.39 -20.51
CA LYS A 83 -5.77 6.57 -19.67
C LYS A 83 -6.29 6.18 -18.28
N PRO A 84 -5.50 5.44 -17.49
CA PRO A 84 -5.89 5.05 -16.14
C PRO A 84 -6.21 6.25 -15.28
N SER A 85 -7.20 6.11 -14.40
CA SER A 85 -7.65 7.17 -13.51
C SER A 85 -6.55 7.60 -12.54
N ALA A 86 -6.63 8.84 -12.04
CA ALA A 86 -5.69 9.30 -11.01
C ALA A 86 -5.80 8.46 -9.72
N GLY A 87 -6.99 7.94 -9.40
CA GLY A 87 -7.21 7.03 -8.27
C GLY A 87 -6.47 5.71 -8.42
N TYR A 88 -6.47 5.13 -9.62
CA TYR A 88 -5.73 3.88 -9.88
C TYR A 88 -4.22 4.08 -9.83
N ILE A 89 -3.70 5.17 -10.42
CA ILE A 89 -2.28 5.48 -10.32
C ILE A 89 -1.90 5.65 -8.84
N ALA A 90 -2.71 6.38 -8.07
CA ALA A 90 -2.49 6.49 -6.63
C ALA A 90 -2.53 5.12 -5.94
N TRP A 91 -3.50 4.27 -6.27
CA TRP A 91 -3.62 2.93 -5.69
C TRP A 91 -2.39 2.06 -5.96
N ARG A 92 -1.83 2.15 -7.17
CA ARG A 92 -0.60 1.47 -7.60
C ARG A 92 0.61 1.96 -6.79
N LEU A 93 0.74 3.28 -6.58
CA LEU A 93 1.81 3.85 -5.72
C LEU A 93 1.80 3.27 -4.30
N TRP A 94 0.63 2.87 -3.80
CA TRP A 94 0.50 2.26 -2.47
C TRP A 94 0.65 0.73 -2.49
N GLY A 95 0.98 0.13 -3.63
CA GLY A 95 1.27 -1.30 -3.78
C GLY A 95 0.06 -2.16 -4.15
N GLY A 96 -1.05 -1.55 -4.57
CA GLY A 96 -2.18 -2.29 -5.14
C GLY A 96 -3.00 -3.12 -4.15
N ASP A 97 -3.67 -4.14 -4.68
CA ASP A 97 -4.58 -5.01 -3.91
C ASP A 97 -3.79 -5.95 -3.01
N GLU A 98 -2.63 -6.38 -3.48
CA GLU A 98 -1.66 -7.17 -2.75
C GLU A 98 -1.21 -6.43 -1.48
N ALA A 99 -0.85 -5.15 -1.60
CA ALA A 99 -0.50 -4.35 -0.43
C ALA A 99 -1.70 -4.09 0.48
N ARG A 100 -2.90 -3.87 -0.07
CA ARG A 100 -4.13 -3.74 0.74
C ARG A 100 -4.34 -4.97 1.62
N ASP A 101 -4.28 -6.16 1.02
CA ASP A 101 -4.58 -7.41 1.71
C ASP A 101 -3.51 -7.76 2.74
N TRP A 102 -2.25 -7.56 2.39
CA TRP A 102 -1.13 -7.67 3.31
C TRP A 102 -1.29 -6.73 4.51
N ILE A 103 -1.57 -5.43 4.28
CA ILE A 103 -1.73 -4.44 5.34
C ILE A 103 -2.94 -4.73 6.23
N ASN A 104 -4.04 -5.25 5.68
CA ASN A 104 -5.19 -5.69 6.47
C ASN A 104 -4.80 -6.81 7.43
N SER A 105 -4.02 -7.79 6.98
CA SER A 105 -3.50 -8.88 7.82
C SER A 105 -2.59 -8.34 8.94
N LEU A 106 -1.63 -7.47 8.60
CA LEU A 106 -0.74 -6.86 9.60
C LEU A 106 -1.53 -6.02 10.62
N ARG A 107 -2.52 -5.24 10.17
CA ARG A 107 -3.33 -4.39 11.07
C ARG A 107 -4.20 -5.22 12.01
N ALA A 108 -4.73 -6.37 11.57
CA ALA A 108 -5.48 -7.28 12.42
C ALA A 108 -4.59 -7.81 13.56
N ARG A 109 -3.40 -8.32 13.22
CA ARG A 109 -2.40 -8.80 14.18
C ARG A 109 -1.99 -7.70 15.18
N LEU A 110 -1.79 -6.46 14.73
CA LEU A 110 -1.48 -5.34 15.65
C LEU A 110 -2.61 -5.05 16.66
N ARG A 111 -3.89 -5.25 16.29
CA ARG A 111 -5.02 -5.02 17.21
C ARG A 111 -5.13 -6.09 18.29
N GLU A 112 -4.76 -7.33 17.97
CA GLU A 112 -4.76 -8.45 18.91
C GLU A 112 -3.73 -8.26 20.05
N VAL A 113 -2.71 -7.42 19.82
CA VAL A 113 -1.69 -7.05 20.81
C VAL A 113 -2.16 -5.92 21.76
N GLY A 114 -3.37 -5.37 21.60
CA GLY A 114 -3.93 -4.39 22.53
C GLY A 114 -3.36 -2.96 22.38
N ILE A 115 -2.98 -2.54 21.17
CA ILE A 115 -2.52 -1.17 20.82
C ILE A 115 -3.38 -0.53 19.73
#